data_AF-A0A259SBW4-F1
#
_entry.id   AF-A0A259SBW4-F1
#
_cell.length_a   1.000
_cell.length_b   1.000
_cell.length_c   1.000
_cell.angle_alpha   90.00
_cell.angle_beta   90.00
_cell.angle_gamma   90.00
#
_symmetry.space_group_name_H-M   'P 1'
#
loop_
_entity.id
_entity.type
_entity.pdbx_description
1 polymer ?
#
loop_
_entity_poly.entity_id
_entity_poly.type
_entity_poly.pdbx_seq_one_letter_code
_entity_poly.pdbx_strand_id
1 'polypeptide(L)'
;ETHWAAIIDATSQADDVDLAMLRLAALDAWAGHAQDAGRWEQVADLSRRATVLHPGADTRARRVQARAYFRLGVALSRSGRSREAIAAYEALDLLGAESTDHDVQVARQQAVFNRAVAIDDLGDAAAVDAYEHVVAVHNQSTDTPTGRLRVAKALRNQAVLFTALGRAADAAAAHRRVLDLAAGALEPELLSRVKDSEF
;
A
#
# COMPACT_ATOMS: atom_id res chain seq x y z
N GLU A 1 -25.63 6.66 -0.13
CA GLU A 1 -24.79 7.84 -0.46
C GLU A 1 -25.27 9.11 0.22
N THR A 2 -26.56 9.44 0.12
CA THR A 2 -27.18 10.63 0.74
C THR A 2 -26.92 10.77 2.24
N HIS A 3 -26.88 9.66 2.99
CA HIS A 3 -26.64 9.69 4.43
C HIS A 3 -25.19 10.06 4.80
N TRP A 4 -24.17 9.57 4.06
CA TRP A 4 -22.78 9.95 4.31
C TRP A 4 -22.53 11.42 3.95
N ALA A 5 -23.06 11.87 2.81
CA ALA A 5 -22.95 13.27 2.38
C ALA A 5 -23.52 14.21 3.45
N ALA A 6 -24.72 13.93 3.97
CA ALA A 6 -25.34 14.73 5.03
C ALA A 6 -24.48 14.81 6.31
N ILE A 7 -23.88 13.70 6.74
CA ILE A 7 -22.98 13.68 7.90
C ILE A 7 -21.73 14.54 7.63
N ILE A 8 -21.12 14.39 6.45
CA ILE A 8 -19.91 15.11 6.10
C ILE A 8 -20.17 16.62 6.02
N ASP A 9 -21.28 17.03 5.44
CA ASP A 9 -21.66 18.43 5.33
C ASP A 9 -21.95 19.03 6.70
N ALA A 10 -22.73 18.33 7.54
CA ALA A 10 -23.07 18.76 8.90
C ALA A 10 -21.85 18.89 9.82
N THR A 11 -20.77 18.14 9.55
CA THR A 11 -19.52 18.14 10.34
C THR A 11 -18.39 18.93 9.66
N SER A 12 -18.63 19.56 8.51
CA SER A 12 -17.57 20.17 7.68
C SER A 12 -16.86 21.35 8.35
N GLN A 13 -17.60 22.17 9.09
CA GLN A 13 -17.11 23.39 9.76
C GLN A 13 -16.82 23.21 11.25
N ALA A 14 -17.00 22.00 11.79
CA ALA A 14 -16.77 21.74 13.19
C ALA A 14 -15.26 21.62 13.48
N ASP A 15 -14.80 22.38 14.48
CA ASP A 15 -13.47 22.22 15.08
C ASP A 15 -13.48 21.24 16.28
N ASP A 16 -14.60 20.56 16.47
CA ASP A 16 -14.77 19.54 17.50
C ASP A 16 -14.19 18.19 17.03
N VAL A 17 -13.37 17.57 17.90
CA VAL A 17 -12.66 16.33 17.56
C VAL A 17 -13.62 15.16 17.34
N ASP A 18 -14.71 15.06 18.08
CA ASP A 18 -15.69 13.96 17.95
C ASP A 18 -16.44 14.08 16.62
N LEU A 19 -16.83 15.30 16.25
CA LEU A 19 -17.43 15.59 14.94
C LEU A 19 -16.45 15.36 13.79
N ALA A 20 -15.17 15.70 13.97
CA ALA A 20 -14.12 15.38 12.99
C ALA A 20 -13.92 13.87 12.82
N MET A 21 -13.97 13.10 13.92
CA MET A 21 -13.91 11.64 13.88
C MET A 21 -15.13 11.03 13.21
N LEU A 22 -16.33 11.57 13.45
CA LEU A 22 -17.55 11.16 12.77
C LEU A 22 -17.46 11.42 11.25
N ARG A 23 -16.96 12.59 10.85
CA ARG A 23 -16.69 12.93 9.45
C ARG A 23 -15.74 11.95 8.80
N LEU A 24 -14.64 11.65 9.48
CA LEU A 24 -13.60 10.73 9.01
C LEU A 24 -14.15 9.32 8.81
N ALA A 25 -14.98 8.83 9.73
CA ALA A 25 -15.66 7.55 9.62
C ALA A 25 -16.66 7.53 8.44
N ALA A 26 -17.41 8.61 8.24
CA ALA A 26 -18.33 8.73 7.10
C ALA A 26 -17.59 8.72 5.75
N LEU A 27 -16.46 9.44 5.66
CA LEU A 27 -15.60 9.43 4.46
C LEU A 27 -15.03 8.02 4.18
N ASP A 28 -14.51 7.34 5.20
CA ASP A 28 -13.97 5.98 5.05
C ASP A 28 -15.04 4.97 4.63
N ALA A 29 -16.23 5.03 5.23
CA ALA A 29 -17.33 4.15 4.87
C ALA A 29 -17.82 4.40 3.44
N TRP A 30 -17.97 5.67 3.04
CA TRP A 30 -18.39 6.02 1.68
C TRP A 30 -17.32 5.63 0.65
N ALA A 31 -16.04 5.85 0.94
CA ALA A 31 -14.96 5.43 0.05
C ALA A 31 -14.97 3.90 -0.16
N GLY A 32 -15.25 3.11 0.88
CA GLY A 32 -15.41 1.66 0.76
C GLY A 32 -16.57 1.27 -0.14
N HIS A 33 -17.73 1.90 0.06
CA HIS A 33 -18.90 1.67 -0.80
C HIS A 33 -18.65 2.06 -2.27
N ALA A 34 -17.99 3.20 -2.51
CA ALA A 34 -17.63 3.65 -3.85
C ALA A 34 -16.64 2.69 -4.52
N GLN A 35 -15.71 2.13 -3.75
CA GLN A 35 -14.75 1.13 -4.22
C GLN A 35 -15.45 -0.17 -4.64
N ASP A 36 -16.38 -0.68 -3.84
CA ASP A 36 -17.14 -1.90 -4.15
C ASP A 36 -17.96 -1.74 -5.44
N ALA A 37 -18.37 -0.50 -5.74
CA ALA A 37 -19.06 -0.15 -6.97
C ALA A 37 -18.13 0.29 -8.12
N GLY A 38 -16.80 0.20 -7.95
CA GLY A 38 -15.82 0.52 -8.99
C GLY A 38 -15.70 2.00 -9.37
N ARG A 39 -16.21 2.93 -8.55
CA ARG A 39 -16.19 4.38 -8.81
C ARG A 39 -14.87 5.00 -8.37
N TRP A 40 -13.79 4.71 -9.10
CA TRP A 40 -12.42 5.06 -8.69
C TRP A 40 -12.17 6.56 -8.49
N GLU A 41 -12.76 7.43 -9.30
CA GLU A 41 -12.63 8.88 -9.08
C GLU A 41 -13.25 9.33 -7.76
N GLN A 42 -14.42 8.78 -7.41
CA GLN A 42 -15.09 9.06 -6.14
C GLN A 42 -14.28 8.50 -4.96
N VAL A 43 -13.71 7.30 -5.10
CA VAL A 43 -12.79 6.74 -4.10
C VAL A 43 -11.60 7.66 -3.88
N ALA A 44 -11.01 8.20 -4.96
CA ALA A 44 -9.88 9.12 -4.86
C ALA A 44 -10.25 10.42 -4.15
N ASP A 45 -11.39 11.03 -4.46
CA ASP A 45 -11.85 12.25 -3.75
C ASP A 45 -12.08 12.00 -2.26
N LEU A 46 -12.91 11.01 -1.93
CA LEU A 46 -13.27 10.69 -0.55
C LEU A 46 -12.05 10.30 0.28
N SER A 47 -11.16 9.48 -0.29
CA SER A 47 -9.93 9.06 0.39
C SER A 47 -8.99 10.23 0.60
N ARG A 48 -8.83 11.14 -0.37
CA ARG A 48 -8.01 12.35 -0.21
C ARG A 48 -8.53 13.24 0.91
N ARG A 49 -9.85 13.39 1.05
CA ARG A 49 -10.44 14.15 2.16
C ARG A 49 -10.21 13.47 3.51
N ALA A 50 -10.20 12.13 3.55
CA ALA A 50 -9.93 11.35 4.75
C ALA A 50 -8.44 11.31 5.17
N THR A 51 -7.52 11.90 4.39
CA THR A 51 -6.10 11.98 4.81
C THR A 51 -5.83 13.15 5.76
N VAL A 52 -6.75 14.11 5.86
CA VAL A 52 -6.61 15.32 6.70
C VAL A 52 -7.20 15.04 8.08
N LEU A 53 -6.34 15.06 9.10
CA LEU A 53 -6.73 14.83 10.49
C LEU A 53 -6.89 16.13 11.26
N HIS A 54 -7.82 16.12 12.21
CA HIS A 54 -8.01 17.20 13.17
C HIS A 54 -6.87 17.22 14.22
N PRO A 55 -6.41 18.40 14.69
CA PRO A 55 -5.45 18.51 15.79
C PRO A 55 -6.01 17.91 17.09
N GLY A 56 -5.51 16.75 17.50
CA GLY A 56 -6.00 16.01 18.67
C GLY A 56 -6.63 14.66 18.34
N ALA A 57 -6.66 14.29 17.06
CA ALA A 57 -7.14 12.99 16.60
C ALA A 57 -6.36 11.82 17.23
N ASP A 58 -7.08 10.77 17.63
CA ASP A 58 -6.53 9.60 18.31
C ASP A 58 -5.93 8.55 17.34
N THR A 59 -5.47 7.42 17.89
CA THR A 59 -4.92 6.31 17.10
C THR A 59 -5.93 5.71 16.11
N ARG A 60 -7.25 5.80 16.38
CA ARG A 60 -8.26 5.32 15.42
C ARG A 60 -8.23 6.17 14.16
N ALA A 61 -8.04 7.47 14.30
CA ALA A 61 -7.92 8.39 13.18
C ALA A 61 -6.70 8.05 12.31
N ARG A 62 -5.57 7.68 12.93
CA ARG A 62 -4.37 7.22 12.24
C ARG A 62 -4.62 5.96 11.42
N ARG A 63 -5.38 4.99 11.94
CA ARG A 63 -5.79 3.80 11.17
C ARG A 63 -6.67 4.15 9.97
N VAL A 64 -7.60 5.09 10.13
CA VAL A 64 -8.42 5.56 9.00
C VAL A 64 -7.55 6.30 7.97
N GLN A 65 -6.65 7.17 8.42
CA GLN A 65 -5.72 7.91 7.57
C GLN A 65 -4.85 6.94 6.75
N ALA A 66 -4.37 5.85 7.36
CA ALA A 66 -3.60 4.83 6.67
C ALA A 66 -4.42 4.15 5.56
N ARG A 67 -5.65 3.72 5.87
CA ARG A 67 -6.57 3.17 4.86
C ARG A 67 -6.89 4.17 3.75
N ALA A 68 -7.05 5.44 4.11
CA ALA A 68 -7.33 6.52 3.16
C ALA A 68 -6.18 6.70 2.17
N TYR A 69 -4.93 6.83 2.64
CA TYR A 69 -3.78 6.90 1.74
C TYR A 69 -3.66 5.65 0.84
N PHE A 70 -3.89 4.45 1.41
CA PHE A 70 -3.86 3.21 0.63
C PHE A 70 -4.91 3.21 -0.49
N ARG A 71 -6.18 3.49 -0.16
CA ARG A 71 -7.27 3.54 -1.15
C ARG A 71 -7.08 4.64 -2.17
N LEU A 72 -6.56 5.79 -1.75
CA LEU A 72 -6.20 6.89 -2.64
C LEU A 72 -5.16 6.43 -3.68
N GLY A 73 -4.08 5.78 -3.22
CA GLY A 73 -3.07 5.22 -4.11
C GLY A 73 -3.66 4.22 -5.11
N VAL A 74 -4.48 3.27 -4.65
CA VAL A 74 -5.13 2.28 -5.52
C VAL A 74 -6.05 2.93 -6.56
N ALA A 75 -6.88 3.88 -6.13
CA ALA A 75 -7.82 4.57 -7.01
C ALA A 75 -7.10 5.42 -8.07
N LEU A 76 -6.02 6.10 -7.69
CA LEU A 76 -5.19 6.87 -8.62
C LEU A 76 -4.46 5.97 -9.62
N SER A 77 -3.89 4.84 -9.19
CA SER A 77 -3.30 3.84 -10.09
C SER A 77 -4.31 3.33 -11.11
N ARG A 78 -5.52 2.97 -10.66
CA ARG A 78 -6.60 2.50 -11.55
C ARG A 78 -7.11 3.55 -12.53
N SER A 79 -6.89 4.82 -12.22
CA SER A 79 -7.25 5.95 -13.08
C SER A 79 -6.08 6.45 -13.94
N GLY A 80 -4.96 5.70 -14.00
CA GLY A 80 -3.76 6.07 -14.79
C GLY A 80 -2.92 7.21 -14.20
N ARG A 81 -3.19 7.64 -12.97
CA ARG A 81 -2.53 8.76 -12.28
C ARG A 81 -1.35 8.26 -11.43
N SER A 82 -0.45 7.49 -12.03
CA SER A 82 0.59 6.71 -11.32
C SER A 82 1.49 7.56 -10.42
N ARG A 83 1.89 8.77 -10.83
CA ARG A 83 2.73 9.66 -9.99
C ARG A 83 2.04 10.10 -8.71
N GLU A 84 0.74 10.41 -8.79
CA GLU A 84 -0.03 10.76 -7.59
C GLU A 84 -0.29 9.53 -6.72
N ALA A 85 -0.45 8.36 -7.32
CA ALA A 85 -0.56 7.10 -6.59
C ALA A 85 0.71 6.82 -5.78
N ILE A 86 1.89 6.99 -6.40
CA ILE A 86 3.19 6.88 -5.73
C ILE A 86 3.27 7.81 -4.53
N ALA A 87 2.91 9.09 -4.69
CA ALA A 87 2.92 10.05 -3.58
C ALA A 87 1.98 9.64 -2.43
N ALA A 88 0.81 9.07 -2.73
CA ALA A 88 -0.11 8.57 -1.71
C ALA A 88 0.47 7.36 -0.95
N TYR A 89 1.14 6.44 -1.65
CA TYR A 89 1.82 5.31 -1.01
C TYR A 89 3.04 5.75 -0.18
N GLU A 90 3.79 6.76 -0.61
CA GLU A 90 4.89 7.35 0.15
C GLU A 90 4.40 8.00 1.45
N ALA A 91 3.29 8.73 1.40
CA ALA A 91 2.69 9.30 2.60
C ALA A 91 2.27 8.23 3.61
N LEU A 92 1.77 7.08 3.13
CA LEU A 92 1.46 5.93 3.99
C LEU A 92 2.72 5.25 4.53
N ASP A 93 3.78 5.15 3.73
CA ASP A 93 5.06 4.62 4.19
C ASP A 93 5.63 5.45 5.35
N LEU A 94 5.65 6.78 5.18
CA LEU A 94 6.06 7.71 6.23
C LEU A 94 5.17 7.61 7.48
N LEU A 95 3.85 7.55 7.30
CA LEU A 95 2.89 7.39 8.40
C LEU A 95 3.15 6.11 9.20
N GLY A 96 3.49 5.02 8.51
CA GLY A 96 3.71 3.72 9.14
C GLY A 96 5.13 3.52 9.68
N ALA A 97 6.13 4.33 9.30
CA ALA A 97 7.51 4.13 9.73
C ALA A 97 7.67 4.10 11.27
N GLU A 98 6.94 4.96 11.99
CA GLU A 98 7.00 5.08 13.46
C GLU A 98 5.81 4.42 14.18
N SER A 99 4.94 3.72 13.44
CA SER A 99 3.73 3.14 14.01
C SER A 99 3.98 1.75 14.58
N THR A 100 3.47 1.44 15.76
CA THR A 100 3.40 0.04 16.25
C THR A 100 2.01 -0.59 16.03
N ASP A 101 1.08 0.17 15.46
CA ASP A 101 -0.27 -0.31 15.15
C ASP A 101 -0.24 -1.33 13.99
N HIS A 102 -0.79 -2.51 14.25
CA HIS A 102 -0.80 -3.62 13.30
C HIS A 102 -1.50 -3.28 11.98
N ASP A 103 -2.65 -2.61 12.01
CA ASP A 103 -3.42 -2.29 10.79
C ASP A 103 -2.65 -1.29 9.92
N VAL A 104 -1.97 -0.33 10.55
CA VAL A 104 -1.10 0.63 9.85
C VAL A 104 0.10 -0.10 9.23
N GLN A 105 0.73 -1.04 9.93
CA GLN A 105 1.86 -1.81 9.38
C GLN A 105 1.45 -2.69 8.20
N VAL A 106 0.29 -3.35 8.28
CA VAL A 106 -0.26 -4.14 7.17
C VAL A 106 -0.54 -3.26 5.96
N ALA A 107 -1.15 -2.09 6.16
CA ALA A 107 -1.40 -1.12 5.09
C ALA A 107 -0.09 -0.62 4.47
N ARG A 108 0.92 -0.32 5.30
CA ARG A 108 2.27 0.09 4.88
C ARG A 108 2.93 -0.97 3.99
N GLN A 109 2.96 -2.23 4.42
CA GLN A 109 3.54 -3.33 3.64
C GLN A 109 2.91 -3.46 2.26
N GLN A 110 1.58 -3.32 2.16
CA GLN A 110 0.90 -3.37 0.88
C GLN A 110 1.19 -2.13 0.02
N ALA A 111 1.30 -0.96 0.64
CA ALA A 111 1.56 0.30 -0.04
C ALA A 111 2.95 0.35 -0.66
N VAL A 112 4.00 -0.05 0.08
CA VAL A 112 5.38 -0.04 -0.44
C VAL A 112 5.54 -1.00 -1.63
N PHE A 113 4.85 -2.15 -1.60
CA PHE A 113 4.81 -3.06 -2.74
C PHE A 113 4.11 -2.43 -3.96
N ASN A 114 2.91 -1.86 -3.76
CA ASN A 114 2.18 -1.20 -4.86
C ASN A 114 2.94 0.01 -5.42
N ARG A 115 3.67 0.74 -4.57
CA ARG A 115 4.55 1.83 -4.97
C ARG A 115 5.66 1.33 -5.88
N ALA A 116 6.35 0.26 -5.50
CA ALA A 116 7.43 -0.31 -6.31
C ALA A 116 6.92 -0.76 -7.69
N VAL A 117 5.75 -1.42 -7.74
CA VAL A 117 5.10 -1.78 -9.01
C VAL A 117 4.75 -0.54 -9.84
N ALA A 118 4.19 0.51 -9.22
CA ALA A 118 3.83 1.73 -9.95
C ALA A 118 5.05 2.49 -10.50
N ILE A 119 6.21 2.42 -9.84
CA ILE A 119 7.48 2.97 -10.31
C ILE A 119 8.02 2.15 -11.49
N ASP A 120 7.95 0.82 -11.38
CA ASP A 120 8.35 -0.15 -12.41
C ASP A 120 7.50 0.00 -13.68
N ASP A 121 6.19 0.13 -13.54
CA ASP A 121 5.25 0.36 -14.66
C ASP A 121 5.54 1.68 -15.41
N LEU A 122 6.17 2.66 -14.75
CA LEU A 122 6.62 3.91 -15.37
C LEU A 122 7.98 3.77 -16.07
N GLY A 123 8.65 2.63 -15.97
CA GLY A 123 10.00 2.40 -16.49
C GLY A 123 11.08 3.20 -15.76
N ASP A 124 10.82 3.60 -14.52
CA ASP A 124 11.77 4.40 -13.74
C ASP A 124 12.84 3.50 -13.10
N ALA A 125 14.11 3.91 -13.22
CA ALA A 125 15.25 3.18 -12.67
C ALA A 125 15.18 3.01 -11.14
N ALA A 126 14.43 3.86 -10.44
CA ALA A 126 14.19 3.75 -9.01
C ALA A 126 13.41 2.48 -8.59
N ALA A 127 12.85 1.72 -9.55
CA ALA A 127 12.08 0.51 -9.26
C ALA A 127 12.91 -0.57 -8.54
N VAL A 128 14.20 -0.71 -8.85
CA VAL A 128 15.09 -1.67 -8.15
C VAL A 128 15.15 -1.36 -6.66
N ASP A 129 15.44 -0.11 -6.32
CA ASP A 129 15.55 0.34 -4.93
C ASP A 129 14.19 0.29 -4.23
N ALA A 130 13.10 0.56 -4.95
CA ALA A 130 11.75 0.45 -4.42
C ALA A 130 11.39 -1.00 -4.05
N TYR A 131 11.78 -2.00 -4.85
CA TYR A 131 11.59 -3.41 -4.50
C TYR A 131 12.46 -3.84 -3.31
N GLU A 132 13.69 -3.34 -3.19
CA GLU A 132 14.52 -3.61 -2.00
C GLU A 132 13.90 -2.99 -0.73
N HIS A 133 13.29 -1.81 -0.85
CA HIS A 133 12.56 -1.19 0.26
C HIS A 133 11.38 -2.05 0.74
N VAL A 134 10.69 -2.78 -0.16
CA VAL A 134 9.66 -3.75 0.24
C VAL A 134 10.23 -4.81 1.17
N VAL A 135 11.43 -5.34 0.87
CA VAL A 135 12.13 -6.32 1.71
C VAL A 135 12.48 -5.70 3.06
N ALA A 136 13.06 -4.49 3.05
CA ALA A 136 13.46 -3.80 4.27
C ALA A 136 12.28 -3.56 5.23
N VAL A 137 11.14 -3.10 4.69
CA VAL A 137 9.91 -2.90 5.46
C VAL A 137 9.38 -4.23 6.01
N HIS A 138 9.41 -5.31 5.22
CA HIS A 138 8.99 -6.63 5.70
C HIS A 138 9.85 -7.13 6.87
N ASN A 139 11.17 -6.99 6.79
CA ASN A 139 12.10 -7.43 7.83
C ASN A 139 11.93 -6.69 9.17
N GLN A 140 11.33 -5.50 9.14
CA GLN A 140 11.00 -4.70 10.33
C GLN A 140 9.58 -4.98 10.85
N SER A 141 8.79 -5.77 10.12
CA SER A 141 7.39 -6.05 10.43
C SER A 141 7.21 -7.44 11.03
N THR A 142 6.02 -7.71 11.56
CA THR A 142 5.63 -9.08 11.89
C THR A 142 5.67 -9.97 10.65
N ASP A 143 6.39 -11.09 10.76
CA ASP A 143 6.45 -12.09 9.71
C ASP A 143 5.08 -12.79 9.56
N THR A 144 4.55 -12.75 8.34
CA THR A 144 3.24 -13.34 8.00
C THR A 144 3.31 -13.98 6.62
N PRO A 145 2.48 -15.01 6.34
CA PRO A 145 2.36 -15.60 5.01
C PRO A 145 2.15 -14.56 3.89
N THR A 146 1.27 -13.58 4.13
CA THR A 146 0.99 -12.54 3.13
C THR A 146 2.16 -11.58 2.94
N GLY A 147 2.91 -11.27 4.01
CA GLY A 147 4.14 -10.50 3.96
C GLY A 147 5.22 -11.20 3.13
N ARG A 148 5.50 -12.48 3.43
CA ARG A 148 6.46 -13.29 2.66
C ARG A 148 6.07 -13.39 1.19
N LEU A 149 4.79 -13.59 0.89
CA LEU A 149 4.31 -13.60 -0.49
C LEU A 149 4.56 -12.27 -1.23
N ARG A 150 4.42 -11.12 -0.55
CA ARG A 150 4.75 -9.82 -1.14
C ARG A 150 6.25 -9.68 -1.40
N VAL A 151 7.10 -10.13 -0.47
CA VAL A 151 8.56 -10.13 -0.65
C VAL A 151 8.97 -11.02 -1.82
N ALA A 152 8.42 -12.24 -1.93
CA ALA A 152 8.68 -13.12 -3.05
C ALA A 152 8.31 -12.48 -4.41
N LYS A 153 7.16 -11.79 -4.46
CA LYS A 153 6.74 -11.04 -5.66
C LYS A 153 7.68 -9.87 -5.97
N ALA A 154 8.07 -9.09 -4.96
CA ALA A 154 8.99 -7.96 -5.11
C ALA A 154 10.35 -8.42 -5.65
N LEU A 155 10.96 -9.42 -5.02
CA LEU A 155 12.25 -9.99 -5.43
C LEU A 155 12.20 -10.55 -6.85
N ARG A 156 11.11 -11.21 -7.23
CA ARG A 156 10.94 -11.71 -8.60
C ARG A 156 10.84 -10.56 -9.61
N ASN A 157 10.03 -9.54 -9.34
CA ASN A 157 9.93 -8.38 -10.24
C ASN A 157 11.29 -7.68 -10.37
N GLN A 158 12.02 -7.54 -9.26
CA GLN A 158 13.38 -7.01 -9.24
C GLN A 158 14.34 -7.86 -10.09
N ALA A 159 14.23 -9.19 -10.05
CA ALA A 159 15.04 -10.09 -10.87
C ALA A 159 14.73 -9.95 -12.38
N VAL A 160 13.45 -9.81 -12.73
CA VAL A 160 13.02 -9.52 -14.11
C VAL A 160 13.59 -8.18 -14.57
N LEU A 161 13.52 -7.15 -13.73
CA LEU A 161 14.08 -5.83 -14.02
C LEU A 161 15.61 -5.89 -14.19
N PHE A 162 16.33 -6.61 -13.33
CA PHE A 162 17.77 -6.83 -13.49
C PHE A 162 18.10 -7.53 -14.81
N THR A 163 17.29 -8.51 -15.22
CA THR A 163 17.46 -9.19 -16.50
C THR A 163 17.30 -8.22 -17.67
N ALA A 164 16.26 -7.38 -17.64
CA ALA A 164 16.03 -6.35 -18.65
C ALA A 164 17.18 -5.33 -18.73
N LEU A 165 17.85 -5.07 -17.60
CA LEU A 165 19.03 -4.21 -17.50
C LEU A 165 20.36 -4.91 -17.83
N GLY A 166 20.35 -6.19 -18.22
CA GLY A 166 21.56 -6.97 -18.53
C GLY A 166 22.39 -7.37 -17.29
N ARG A 167 21.82 -7.24 -16.09
CA ARG A 167 22.47 -7.52 -14.80
C ARG A 167 22.20 -8.95 -14.34
N ALA A 168 22.70 -9.93 -15.09
CA ALA A 168 22.39 -11.35 -14.87
C ALA A 168 22.76 -11.87 -13.47
N ALA A 169 23.89 -11.44 -12.91
CA ALA A 169 24.32 -11.85 -11.57
C ALA A 169 23.35 -11.36 -10.48
N ASP A 170 22.88 -10.12 -10.60
CA ASP A 170 21.91 -9.54 -9.66
C ASP A 170 20.53 -10.21 -9.78
N ALA A 171 20.11 -10.53 -11.01
CA ALA A 171 18.89 -11.29 -11.26
C ALA A 171 18.95 -12.68 -10.59
N ALA A 172 20.05 -13.41 -10.77
CA ALA A 172 20.26 -14.71 -10.12
C ALA A 172 20.27 -14.61 -8.59
N ALA A 173 20.88 -13.56 -8.03
CA ALA A 173 20.87 -13.31 -6.59
C ALA A 173 19.45 -13.03 -6.06
N ALA A 174 18.64 -12.26 -6.79
CA ALA A 174 17.26 -12.00 -6.43
C ALA A 174 16.39 -13.28 -6.49
N HIS A 175 16.53 -14.11 -7.53
CA HIS A 175 15.86 -15.41 -7.58
C HIS A 175 16.28 -16.35 -6.45
N ARG A 176 17.58 -16.37 -6.09
CA ARG A 176 18.06 -17.14 -4.95
C ARG A 176 17.36 -16.74 -3.65
N ARG A 177 17.21 -15.43 -3.39
CA ARG A 177 16.49 -14.92 -2.21
C ARG A 177 15.02 -15.36 -2.20
N VAL A 178 14.36 -15.49 -3.36
CA VAL A 178 13.00 -16.05 -3.45
C VAL A 178 12.96 -17.52 -3.00
N LEU A 179 13.92 -18.33 -3.46
CA LEU A 179 14.03 -19.73 -3.07
C LEU A 179 14.30 -19.88 -1.56
N ASP A 180 15.20 -19.07 -1.02
CA ASP A 180 15.56 -19.09 0.41
C ASP A 180 14.37 -18.70 1.29
N LEU A 181 13.56 -17.73 0.87
CA LEU A 181 12.35 -17.30 1.60
C LEU A 181 11.30 -18.42 1.74
N ALA A 182 11.30 -19.38 0.80
CA ALA A 182 10.38 -20.50 0.82
C ALA A 182 10.97 -21.78 1.42
N ALA A 183 12.22 -21.75 1.88
CA ALA A 183 12.83 -22.88 2.56
C ALA A 183 12.06 -23.18 3.86
N GLY A 184 11.27 -24.26 3.84
CA GLY A 184 10.39 -24.64 4.97
C GLY A 184 8.98 -24.03 4.94
N ALA A 185 8.63 -23.30 3.87
CA ALA A 185 7.27 -22.81 3.66
C ALA A 185 6.31 -23.96 3.28
N LEU A 186 5.08 -23.89 3.78
CA LEU A 186 3.99 -24.81 3.42
C LEU A 186 2.89 -24.11 2.62
N GLU A 187 3.01 -22.80 2.39
CA GLU A 187 1.99 -21.97 1.77
C GLU A 187 1.97 -22.18 0.24
N PRO A 188 0.86 -22.71 -0.33
CA PRO A 188 0.80 -23.05 -1.74
C PRO A 188 1.08 -21.86 -2.67
N GLU A 189 0.59 -20.67 -2.32
CA GLU A 189 0.78 -19.46 -3.12
C GLU A 189 2.24 -19.02 -3.16
N LEU A 190 2.98 -19.19 -2.05
CA LEU A 190 4.40 -18.88 -1.98
C LEU A 190 5.20 -19.91 -2.79
N LEU A 191 4.91 -21.21 -2.59
CA LEU A 191 5.54 -22.30 -3.33
C LEU A 191 5.31 -22.17 -4.86
N SER A 192 4.13 -21.71 -5.28
CA SER A 192 3.88 -21.43 -6.70
C SER A 192 4.78 -20.34 -7.27
N ARG A 193 5.16 -19.32 -6.48
CA ARG A 193 6.03 -18.23 -6.94
C ARG A 193 7.50 -18.64 -7.00
N VAL A 194 7.89 -19.57 -6.13
CA VAL A 194 9.23 -20.16 -6.04
C VAL A 194 9.54 -20.99 -7.28
N LYS A 195 8.60 -21.82 -7.74
CA LYS A 195 8.74 -22.62 -8.97
C LYS A 195 9.17 -21.80 -10.17
N ASP A 196 8.63 -20.59 -10.28
CA ASP A 196 8.98 -19.66 -11.36
C ASP A 196 10.38 -19.04 -11.20
N SER A 197 11.14 -19.39 -10.16
CA SER A 197 12.51 -18.95 -9.87
C SER A 197 13.52 -20.12 -9.79
N GLU A 198 13.11 -21.36 -10.10
CA GLU A 198 13.94 -22.58 -9.98
C GLU A 198 14.86 -22.87 -11.19
N PHE A 199 15.07 -21.89 -12.07
CA PHE A 199 15.79 -22.07 -13.35
C PHE A 199 17.29 -21.77 -13.28
#